data_AF-A0A6A1VSZ7-F1
#
_entry.id   AF-A0A6A1VSZ7-F1
#
_cell.length_a   1.000
_cell.length_b   1.000
_cell.length_c   1.000
_cell.angle_alpha   90.00
_cell.angle_beta   90.00
_cell.angle_gamma   90.00
#
_symmetry.space_group_name_H-M   'P 1'
#
loop_
_entity.id
_entity.type
_entity.pdbx_description
1 polymer ?
#
loop_
_entity_poly.entity_id
_entity_poly.type
_entity_poly.pdbx_seq_one_letter_code
_entity_poly.pdbx_strand_id
1 'polypeptide(L)'
;MVGSNRIPKFILISVHDYNLPSFLLSSGYFTGKRKAESEVLSKYPNSGVVLRPGFIYGKRRVDGFEIPLDLIGEPVERILRATENFTKPLSSLPASDLLLAPPVSVDTVALAVINAISDDDFFGIFTIEQIKEAAEKVGV
;
A
#
# COMPACT_ATOMS: atom_id res chain seq x y z
N MET A 1 2.65 14.75 -36.16
CA MET A 1 3.11 14.31 -34.82
C MET A 1 1.89 13.98 -34.00
N VAL A 2 1.64 12.70 -33.70
CA VAL A 2 0.59 12.30 -32.77
C VAL A 2 1.02 12.79 -31.39
N GLY A 3 0.23 13.67 -30.77
CA GLY A 3 0.53 14.22 -29.46
C GLY A 3 0.65 13.10 -28.45
N SER A 4 1.80 13.00 -27.79
CA SER A 4 2.00 12.08 -26.67
C SER A 4 0.91 12.36 -25.64
N ASN A 5 -0.02 11.42 -25.43
CA ASN A 5 -1.05 11.56 -24.39
C ASN A 5 -0.36 11.77 -23.04
N ARG A 6 -0.34 13.02 -22.56
CA ARG A 6 0.21 13.36 -21.27
C ARG A 6 -0.73 12.80 -20.21
N ILE A 7 -0.25 11.84 -19.44
CA ILE A 7 -0.99 11.30 -18.30
C ILE A 7 -1.12 12.44 -17.28
N PRO A 8 -2.34 12.86 -16.89
CA PRO A 8 -2.53 14.01 -15.99
C PRO A 8 -2.22 13.65 -14.54
N LYS A 9 -2.51 12.41 -14.13
CA LYS A 9 -2.40 11.93 -12.76
C LYS A 9 -1.86 10.50 -12.72
N PHE A 10 -0.97 10.20 -11.79
CA PHE A 10 -0.42 8.86 -11.59
C PHE A 10 -0.56 8.46 -10.12
N ILE A 11 -1.18 7.31 -9.88
CA ILE A 11 -1.44 6.80 -8.53
C ILE A 11 -0.66 5.50 -8.32
N LEU A 12 0.22 5.48 -7.32
CA LEU A 12 1.03 4.34 -6.93
C LEU A 12 0.53 3.75 -5.62
N ILE A 13 0.20 2.45 -5.64
CA ILE A 13 -0.01 1.67 -4.42
C ILE A 13 1.34 1.15 -3.95
N SER A 14 1.85 1.76 -2.89
CA SER A 14 3.13 1.42 -2.26
C SER A 14 2.91 0.55 -1.01
N VAL A 15 3.73 0.74 0.02
CA VAL A 15 3.70 0.00 1.27
C VAL A 15 3.99 0.94 2.44
N HIS A 16 3.27 0.72 3.54
CA HIS A 16 3.50 1.41 4.80
C HIS A 16 4.97 1.33 5.24
N ASP A 17 5.40 2.36 5.94
CA ASP A 17 6.75 2.40 6.52
C ASP A 17 6.76 1.66 7.85
N TYR A 18 6.83 0.34 7.75
CA TYR A 18 7.04 -0.50 8.89
C TYR A 18 8.45 -0.24 9.45
N ASN A 19 8.61 -0.22 10.77
CA ASN A 19 9.92 -0.17 11.42
C ASN A 19 10.62 -1.55 11.30
N LEU A 20 10.81 -2.03 10.07
CA LEU A 20 11.37 -3.34 9.79
C LEU A 20 12.89 -3.31 9.99
N PRO A 21 13.46 -4.45 10.41
CA PRO A 21 14.89 -4.66 10.36
C PRO A 21 15.46 -4.28 8.98
N SER A 22 16.65 -3.67 8.97
CA SER A 22 17.33 -3.20 7.77
C SER A 22 17.49 -4.27 6.68
N PHE A 23 17.61 -5.55 7.06
CA PHE A 23 17.70 -6.68 6.12
C PHE A 23 16.38 -6.97 5.37
N LEU A 24 15.22 -6.61 5.92
CA LEU A 24 13.93 -6.70 5.22
C LEU A 24 13.72 -5.49 4.33
N LEU A 25 14.11 -4.30 4.80
CA LEU A 25 14.08 -3.06 4.01
C LEU A 25 15.00 -3.15 2.78
N SER A 26 16.10 -3.89 2.87
CA SER A 26 17.01 -4.15 1.75
C SER A 26 16.51 -5.23 0.78
N SER A 27 15.35 -5.86 1.05
CA SER A 27 14.72 -6.72 0.05
C SER A 27 14.31 -5.90 -1.18
N GLY A 28 14.39 -6.54 -2.35
CA GLY A 28 14.03 -5.89 -3.62
C GLY A 28 12.59 -5.35 -3.65
N TYR A 29 11.69 -5.91 -2.83
CA TYR A 29 10.33 -5.44 -2.67
C TYR A 29 10.27 -4.01 -2.10
N PHE A 30 10.77 -3.78 -0.89
CA PHE A 30 10.70 -2.45 -0.24
C PHE A 30 11.58 -1.42 -0.97
N THR A 31 12.78 -1.83 -1.40
CA THR A 31 13.67 -0.96 -2.18
C THR A 31 13.01 -0.55 -3.51
N GLY A 32 12.35 -1.49 -4.21
CA GLY A 32 11.63 -1.21 -5.45
C GLY A 32 10.45 -0.26 -5.25
N LYS A 33 9.67 -0.47 -4.18
CA LYS A 33 8.56 0.43 -3.80
C LYS A 33 9.07 1.86 -3.57
N ARG A 34 10.11 2.04 -2.74
CA ARG A 34 10.67 3.38 -2.46
C ARG A 34 11.23 4.07 -3.71
N LYS A 35 11.91 3.34 -4.60
CA LYS A 35 12.36 3.88 -5.90
C LYS A 35 11.19 4.34 -6.77
N ALA A 36 10.13 3.54 -6.86
CA ALA A 36 8.94 3.90 -7.63
C ALA A 36 8.24 5.15 -7.06
N GLU A 37 8.19 5.32 -5.74
CA GLU A 37 7.68 6.54 -5.10
C GLU A 37 8.46 7.78 -5.53
N SER A 38 9.80 7.72 -5.45
CA SER A 38 10.66 8.83 -5.88
C SER A 38 10.44 9.20 -7.34
N GLU A 39 10.31 8.21 -8.22
CA GLU A 39 10.04 8.42 -9.65
C GLU A 39 8.68 9.07 -9.90
N VAL A 40 7.63 8.64 -9.19
CA VAL A 40 6.28 9.20 -9.33
C VAL A 40 6.26 10.66 -8.85
N LEU A 41 6.80 10.93 -7.66
CA LEU A 41 6.81 12.28 -7.10
C LEU A 41 7.71 13.23 -7.90
N SER A 42 8.77 12.72 -8.54
CA SER A 42 9.62 13.52 -9.43
C SER A 42 8.93 13.86 -10.75
N LYS A 43 8.22 12.90 -11.37
CA LYS A 43 7.56 13.10 -12.68
C LYS A 43 6.21 13.82 -12.56
N TYR A 44 5.55 13.69 -11.41
CA TYR A 44 4.22 14.24 -11.14
C TYR A 44 4.24 15.03 -9.80
N PRO A 45 5.00 16.14 -9.71
CA PRO A 45 5.18 16.84 -8.43
C PRO A 45 3.88 17.38 -7.82
N ASN A 46 2.89 17.72 -8.67
CA ASN A 46 1.60 18.29 -8.24
C ASN A 46 0.40 17.39 -8.57
N SER A 47 0.64 16.15 -9.01
CA SER A 47 -0.45 15.22 -9.37
C SER A 47 -0.13 13.75 -9.11
N GLY A 48 1.08 13.45 -8.62
CA GLY A 48 1.48 12.10 -8.24
C GLY A 48 0.90 11.76 -6.88
N VAL A 49 0.28 10.59 -6.77
CA VAL A 49 -0.29 10.07 -5.53
C VAL A 49 0.44 8.79 -5.15
N VAL A 50 0.86 8.70 -3.91
CA VAL A 50 1.46 7.50 -3.33
C VAL A 50 0.62 7.09 -2.13
N LEU A 51 -0.08 5.98 -2.23
CA LEU A 51 -0.80 5.38 -1.12
C LEU A 51 0.13 4.38 -0.43
N ARG A 52 0.35 4.51 0.89
CA ARG A 52 1.17 3.58 1.70
C ARG A 52 0.28 2.74 2.64
N PRO A 53 -0.50 1.78 2.12
CA PRO A 53 -1.36 0.95 2.95
C PRO A 53 -0.54 -0.04 3.79
N GLY A 54 -1.16 -0.55 4.85
CA GLY A 54 -0.73 -1.75 5.55
C GLY A 54 -0.95 -3.00 4.70
N PHE A 55 -1.03 -4.16 5.34
CA PHE A 55 -1.33 -5.41 4.64
C PHE A 55 -2.71 -5.32 3.97
N ILE A 56 -2.77 -5.51 2.64
CA ILE A 56 -4.03 -5.44 1.90
C ILE A 56 -4.70 -6.82 1.92
N TYR A 57 -5.94 -6.89 2.39
CA TYR A 57 -6.72 -8.14 2.42
C TYR A 57 -8.02 -8.01 1.60
N GLY A 58 -8.58 -9.15 1.22
CA GLY A 58 -9.80 -9.21 0.41
C GLY A 58 -9.81 -10.44 -0.50
N LYS A 59 -10.86 -10.57 -1.30
CA LYS A 59 -10.99 -11.65 -2.28
C LYS A 59 -10.45 -11.18 -3.63
N ARG A 60 -9.56 -11.97 -4.24
CA ARG A 60 -9.09 -11.77 -5.61
C ARG A 60 -10.00 -12.52 -6.56
N ARG A 61 -10.61 -11.82 -7.53
CA ARG A 61 -11.31 -12.50 -8.62
C ARG A 61 -10.31 -12.82 -9.72
N VAL A 62 -10.11 -14.10 -10.02
CA VAL A 62 -9.32 -14.59 -11.16
C VAL A 62 -10.21 -15.57 -11.92
N ASP A 63 -10.42 -15.33 -13.22
CA ASP A 63 -11.21 -16.19 -14.12
C ASP A 63 -12.63 -16.54 -13.62
N GLY A 64 -13.30 -15.60 -12.96
CA GLY A 64 -14.67 -15.79 -12.45
C GLY A 64 -14.77 -16.49 -11.09
N PHE A 65 -13.63 -16.89 -10.50
CA PHE A 65 -13.57 -17.47 -9.16
C PHE A 65 -13.07 -16.46 -8.13
N GLU A 66 -13.73 -16.41 -6.97
CA GLU A 66 -13.27 -15.64 -5.81
C GLU A 66 -12.20 -16.44 -5.07
N ILE A 67 -10.93 -16.13 -5.34
CA ILE A 67 -9.78 -16.71 -4.64
C ILE A 67 -9.43 -15.79 -3.46
N PRO A 68 -9.54 -16.23 -2.21
CA PRO A 68 -9.02 -15.45 -1.08
C PRO A 68 -7.51 -15.23 -1.28
N LEU A 69 -7.04 -13.99 -1.12
CA LEU A 69 -5.64 -13.62 -1.31
C LEU A 69 -4.65 -14.41 -0.43
N ASP A 70 -5.16 -15.15 0.57
CA ASP A 70 -4.40 -16.04 1.46
C ASP A 70 -3.70 -17.21 0.73
N LEU A 71 -4.11 -17.54 -0.51
CA LEU A 71 -3.62 -18.73 -1.24
C LEU A 71 -2.42 -18.47 -2.18
N ILE A 72 -1.85 -17.26 -2.21
CA ILE A 72 -0.77 -16.90 -3.15
C ILE A 72 0.63 -17.05 -2.49
N GLY A 73 1.04 -18.30 -2.24
CA GLY A 73 2.43 -18.79 -2.22
C GLY A 73 3.51 -18.09 -1.35
N GLU A 74 4.78 -18.32 -1.74
CA GLU A 74 6.04 -17.93 -1.07
C GLU A 74 6.13 -16.48 -0.54
N PRO A 75 5.55 -15.45 -1.21
CA PRO A 75 5.54 -14.08 -0.68
C PRO A 75 4.74 -13.94 0.62
N VAL A 76 3.61 -14.64 0.74
CA VAL A 76 2.81 -14.66 1.98
C VAL A 76 3.57 -15.43 3.06
N GLU A 77 4.19 -16.56 2.74
CA GLU A 77 5.07 -17.24 3.70
C GLU A 77 6.21 -16.35 4.18
N ARG A 78 6.82 -15.54 3.31
CA ARG A 78 7.88 -14.61 3.72
C ARG A 78 7.34 -13.48 4.60
N ILE A 79 6.15 -12.95 4.30
CA ILE A 79 5.49 -11.94 5.13
C ILE A 79 5.09 -12.55 6.48
N LEU A 80 4.42 -13.71 6.49
CA LEU A 80 4.05 -14.43 7.71
C LEU A 80 5.27 -14.81 8.54
N ARG A 81 6.35 -15.34 7.94
CA ARG A 81 7.61 -15.64 8.64
C ARG A 81 8.30 -14.36 9.14
N ALA A 82 8.25 -13.27 8.39
CA ALA A 82 8.76 -11.98 8.84
C ALA A 82 7.93 -11.47 10.03
N THR A 83 6.61 -11.55 9.96
CA THR A 83 5.68 -11.23 11.04
C THR A 83 5.88 -12.15 12.24
N GLU A 84 6.04 -13.46 12.07
CA GLU A 84 6.30 -14.43 13.15
C GLU A 84 7.64 -14.21 13.82
N ASN A 85 8.71 -13.95 13.05
CA ASN A 85 10.02 -13.62 13.60
C ASN A 85 10.02 -12.26 14.30
N PHE A 86 9.12 -11.36 13.88
CA PHE A 86 8.90 -10.07 14.50
C PHE A 86 8.01 -10.17 15.75
N THR A 87 7.03 -11.09 15.79
CA THR A 87 6.10 -11.27 16.92
C THR A 87 6.68 -12.16 18.02
N LYS A 88 7.57 -13.11 17.71
CA LYS A 88 8.24 -13.99 18.71
C LYS A 88 9.00 -13.24 19.82
N PRO A 89 9.74 -12.14 19.55
CA PRO A 89 10.34 -11.32 20.62
C PRO A 89 9.39 -10.26 21.20
N LEU A 90 8.21 -10.06 20.60
CA LEU A 90 7.22 -9.06 21.01
C LEU A 90 6.16 -9.59 21.98
N SER A 91 5.97 -10.91 22.04
CA SER A 91 5.05 -11.58 22.99
C SER A 91 5.42 -11.39 24.48
N SER A 92 6.54 -10.73 24.78
CA SER A 92 7.01 -10.42 26.13
C SER A 92 6.99 -8.92 26.47
N LEU A 93 6.56 -8.04 25.57
CA LEU A 93 6.55 -6.58 25.80
C LEU A 93 5.12 -6.03 25.91
N PRO A 94 4.74 -5.41 27.05
CA PRO A 94 3.43 -4.80 27.24
C PRO A 94 3.37 -3.45 26.50
N ALA A 95 3.39 -3.50 25.16
CA ALA A 95 3.22 -2.35 24.26
C ALA A 95 3.03 -2.82 22.79
N SER A 96 2.37 -3.96 22.61
CA SER A 96 2.20 -4.68 21.33
C SER A 96 1.36 -3.96 20.26
N ASP A 97 0.89 -2.75 20.53
CA ASP A 97 0.04 -1.95 19.63
C ASP A 97 0.82 -1.19 18.56
N LEU A 98 2.15 -1.08 18.68
CA LEU A 98 2.95 -0.09 17.93
C LEU A 98 3.60 -0.60 16.63
N LEU A 99 3.56 -1.89 16.31
CA LEU A 99 4.45 -2.43 15.27
C LEU A 99 3.80 -3.27 14.15
N LEU A 100 2.50 -3.54 14.22
CA LEU A 100 1.74 -4.08 13.09
C LEU A 100 0.78 -3.01 12.59
N ALA A 101 1.18 -2.29 11.55
CA ALA A 101 0.30 -1.33 10.91
C ALA A 101 -1.00 -2.05 10.48
N PRO A 102 -2.19 -1.50 10.80
CA PRO A 102 -3.44 -2.23 10.67
C PRO A 102 -3.67 -2.65 9.21
N PRO A 103 -4.19 -3.88 8.97
CA PRO A 103 -4.52 -4.31 7.63
C PRO A 103 -5.63 -3.42 7.04
N VAL A 104 -5.62 -3.27 5.73
CA VAL A 104 -6.56 -2.42 4.97
C VAL A 104 -7.28 -3.29 3.94
N SER A 105 -8.60 -3.15 3.81
CA SER A 105 -9.33 -3.91 2.80
C SER A 105 -8.99 -3.41 1.39
N VAL A 106 -9.04 -4.29 0.41
CA VAL A 106 -8.86 -3.93 -1.00
C VAL A 106 -9.89 -2.89 -1.45
N ASP A 107 -11.11 -2.95 -0.91
CA ASP A 107 -12.18 -1.99 -1.22
C ASP A 107 -11.85 -0.59 -0.69
N THR A 108 -11.34 -0.48 0.55
CA THR A 108 -10.89 0.80 1.10
C THR A 108 -9.76 1.41 0.27
N VAL A 109 -8.78 0.61 -0.15
CA VAL A 109 -7.70 1.10 -1.03
C VAL A 109 -8.28 1.55 -2.38
N ALA A 110 -9.22 0.80 -2.96
CA ALA A 110 -9.85 1.15 -4.23
C ALA A 110 -10.67 2.45 -4.13
N LEU A 111 -11.45 2.64 -3.07
CA LEU A 111 -12.20 3.86 -2.82
C LEU A 111 -11.27 5.06 -2.63
N ALA A 112 -10.16 4.90 -1.90
CA ALA A 112 -9.15 5.94 -1.78
C ALA A 112 -8.53 6.32 -3.15
N VAL A 113 -8.31 5.34 -4.03
CA VAL A 113 -7.87 5.60 -5.41
C VAL A 113 -8.94 6.38 -6.19
N ILE A 114 -10.22 6.03 -6.06
CA ILE A 114 -11.32 6.75 -6.72
C ILE A 114 -11.39 8.20 -6.23
N ASN A 115 -11.28 8.43 -4.93
CA ASN A 115 -11.20 9.77 -4.36
C ASN A 115 -10.01 10.54 -4.94
N ALA A 116 -8.83 9.91 -4.95
CA ALA A 116 -7.62 10.49 -5.51
C ALA A 116 -7.74 10.82 -7.01
N ILE A 117 -8.52 10.07 -7.79
CA ILE A 117 -8.78 10.40 -9.20
C ILE A 117 -9.69 11.64 -9.32
N SER A 118 -10.64 11.79 -8.39
CA SER A 118 -11.71 12.79 -8.47
C SER A 118 -11.33 14.13 -7.85
N ASP A 119 -10.40 14.13 -6.90
CA ASP A 119 -9.91 15.31 -6.18
C ASP A 119 -8.53 15.72 -6.71
N ASP A 120 -8.45 16.83 -7.44
CA ASP A 120 -7.19 17.34 -8.02
C ASP A 120 -6.19 17.80 -6.95
N ASP A 121 -6.66 18.20 -5.77
CA ASP A 121 -5.81 18.61 -4.63
C ASP A 121 -5.26 17.39 -3.85
N PHE A 122 -5.73 16.19 -4.18
CA PHE A 122 -5.22 14.95 -3.60
C PHE A 122 -3.94 14.50 -4.33
N PHE A 123 -2.77 14.96 -3.87
CA PHE A 123 -1.45 14.56 -4.35
C PHE A 123 -0.42 14.49 -3.21
N GLY A 124 0.67 13.73 -3.41
CA GLY A 124 1.68 13.45 -2.40
C GLY A 124 1.60 12.03 -1.83
N ILE A 125 2.08 11.86 -0.59
CA ILE A 125 2.16 10.56 0.10
C ILE A 125 1.07 10.48 1.17
N PHE A 126 0.32 9.38 1.20
CA PHE A 126 -0.80 9.18 2.11
C PHE A 126 -0.59 7.94 3.00
N THR A 127 -0.84 8.11 4.31
CA THR A 127 -0.77 7.05 5.33
C THR A 127 -2.02 6.17 5.33
N ILE A 128 -2.03 5.14 6.20
CA ILE A 128 -3.17 4.22 6.32
C ILE A 128 -4.44 4.95 6.76
N GLU A 129 -4.30 5.89 7.69
CA GLU A 129 -5.39 6.70 8.23
C GLU A 129 -5.96 7.59 7.13
N GLN A 130 -5.10 8.29 6.39
CA GLN A 130 -5.52 9.14 5.28
C GLN A 130 -6.14 8.35 4.12
N ILE A 131 -5.70 7.10 3.90
CA ILE A 131 -6.35 6.19 2.95
C ILE A 131 -7.78 5.87 3.40
N LYS A 132 -8.00 5.59 4.69
CA LYS A 132 -9.35 5.32 5.23
C LYS A 132 -10.23 6.56 5.11
N GLU A 133 -9.72 7.74 5.50
CA GLU A 133 -10.43 9.00 5.37
C GLU A 133 -10.79 9.32 3.90
N ALA A 134 -9.87 9.08 2.97
CA ALA A 134 -10.14 9.26 1.53
C ALA A 134 -11.23 8.32 1.02
N ALA A 135 -11.25 7.08 1.51
CA ALA A 135 -12.28 6.10 1.14
C ALA A 135 -13.68 6.50 1.62
N GLU A 136 -13.80 7.04 2.84
CA GLU A 136 -15.09 7.48 3.42
C GLU A 136 -15.73 8.65 2.66
N LYS A 137 -14.92 9.45 1.96
CA LYS A 137 -15.41 10.57 1.11
C LYS A 137 -16.11 10.09 -0.15
N VAL A 138 -15.85 8.85 -0.58
CA VAL A 138 -16.55 8.23 -1.71
C VAL A 138 -17.80 7.59 -1.14
N GLY A 139 -18.92 8.33 -1.14
CA GLY A 139 -20.21 7.80 -0.69
C GLY A 139 -20.62 6.62 -1.56
N VAL A 140 -20.72 5.43 -0.96
CA VAL A 140 -21.25 4.19 -1.58
C VAL A 140 -22.47 3.71 -0.81
#